data_AF-N1MRN9-F1
#
_entry.id   AF-N1MRN9-F1
#
_cell.length_a   1.000
_cell.length_b   1.000
_cell.length_c   1.000
_cell.angle_alpha   90.00
_cell.angle_beta   90.00
_cell.angle_gamma   90.00
#
_symmetry.space_group_name_H-M   'P 1'
#
loop_
_entity.id
_entity.type
_entity.pdbx_description
1 polymer ?
#
loop_
_entity_poly.entity_id
_entity_poly.type
_entity_poly.pdbx_seq_one_letter_code
_entity_poly.pdbx_strand_id
1 'polypeptide(L)' 'MKPKPSLKPTVRNSEFYRHRLDACLAEAQAASLPLVRERSLRAAAAWKDMYEKAQLFEQRSGR' A
#
# COMPACT_ATOMS: atom_id res chain seq x y z
N MET A 1 -2.11 -28.26 -4.97
CA MET A 1 -2.40 -26.80 -5.09
C MET A 1 -1.80 -26.10 -3.87
N LYS A 2 -0.89 -25.13 -4.04
CA LYS A 2 -0.33 -24.39 -2.88
C LYS A 2 -1.41 -23.44 -2.33
N PRO A 3 -1.62 -23.37 -1.01
CA PRO A 3 -2.62 -22.48 -0.44
C PRO A 3 -2.24 -21.03 -0.74
N LYS A 4 -3.18 -20.27 -1.31
CA LYS A 4 -3.05 -18.84 -1.58
C LYS A 4 -2.93 -18.16 -0.22
N PRO A 5 -1.83 -17.46 0.11
CA PRO A 5 -1.68 -16.85 1.42
C PRO A 5 -2.83 -15.87 1.64
N SER A 6 -3.67 -16.19 2.62
CA SER A 6 -4.72 -15.29 3.09
C SER A 6 -4.01 -14.11 3.74
N LEU A 7 -3.99 -12.97 3.05
CA LEU A 7 -3.53 -11.69 3.56
C LEU A 7 -4.54 -11.20 4.61
N LYS A 8 -4.64 -11.88 5.75
CA LYS A 8 -5.36 -11.33 6.91
C LYS A 8 -4.61 -10.07 7.34
N PRO A 9 -5.25 -8.90 7.45
CA PRO A 9 -4.62 -7.68 7.94
C PRO A 9 -3.95 -7.96 9.29
N THR A 10 -2.63 -7.88 9.35
CA THR A 10 -1.81 -7.97 10.57
C THR A 10 -0.91 -6.74 10.58
N VAL A 11 -0.25 -6.44 11.71
CA VAL A 11 0.76 -5.34 11.81
C VAL A 11 1.80 -5.39 10.70
N ARG A 12 2.18 -6.59 10.29
CA ARG A 12 3.10 -6.83 9.18
C ARG A 12 2.57 -6.36 7.82
N ASN A 13 1.25 -6.20 7.68
CA ASN A 13 0.60 -5.77 6.45
C ASN A 13 0.53 -4.24 6.32
N SER A 14 0.34 -3.46 7.41
CA SER A 14 0.36 -2.00 7.27
C SER A 14 1.74 -1.50 6.85
N GLU A 15 2.82 -2.01 7.45
CA GLU A 15 4.17 -1.64 7.00
C GLU A 15 4.43 -2.04 5.56
N PHE A 16 3.96 -3.21 5.12
CA PHE A 16 4.03 -3.62 3.71
C PHE A 16 3.31 -2.62 2.80
N TYR A 17 2.08 -2.23 3.13
CA TYR A 17 1.32 -1.26 2.33
C TYR A 17 1.98 0.13 2.34
N ARG A 18 2.58 0.54 3.48
CA ARG A 18 3.35 1.78 3.58
C ARG A 18 4.56 1.77 2.64
N HIS A 19 5.35 0.71 2.64
CA HIS A 19 6.49 0.61 1.72
C HIS A 19 6.07 0.64 0.24
N ARG A 20 4.94 0.03 -0.10
CA ARG A 20 4.40 0.07 -1.47
C ARG A 20 3.89 1.47 -1.83
N LEU A 21 3.26 2.17 -0.90
CA LEU A 21 2.85 3.56 -1.04
C LEU A 21 4.07 4.45 -1.31
N ASP A 22 5.10 4.36 -0.46
CA ASP A 22 6.32 5.17 -0.56
C ASP A 22 7.04 4.94 -1.90
N ALA A 23 7.14 3.67 -2.33
CA ALA A 23 7.73 3.34 -3.63
C ALA A 23 6.98 3.99 -4.80
N CYS A 24 5.64 3.91 -4.80
CA CYS A 24 4.84 4.55 -5.85
C CYS A 24 4.94 6.08 -5.83
N LEU A 25 5.05 6.70 -4.65
CA LEU A 25 5.27 8.14 -4.54
C LEU A 25 6.66 8.55 -5.04
N ALA A 26 7.69 7.79 -4.70
CA ALA A 26 9.05 8.02 -5.20
C ALA A 26 9.12 7.89 -6.72
N GLU A 27 8.48 6.86 -7.30
CA GLU A 27 8.36 6.71 -8.75
C GLU A 27 7.63 7.90 -9.40
N ALA A 28 6.52 8.36 -8.80
CA ALA A 28 5.78 9.52 -9.32
C ALA A 28 6.60 10.81 -9.28
N GLN A 29 7.45 10.98 -8.28
CA GLN A 29 8.36 12.13 -8.18
C GLN A 29 9.51 12.06 -9.20
N ALA A 30 10.07 10.86 -9.42
CA ALA A 30 11.15 10.64 -10.38
C ALA A 30 10.68 10.61 -11.85
N ALA A 31 9.39 10.38 -12.09
CA ALA A 31 8.83 10.28 -13.43
C ALA A 31 8.85 11.62 -14.17
N SER A 32 9.58 11.65 -15.29
CA SER A 32 9.59 12.78 -16.24
C SER A 32 8.38 12.77 -17.19
N LEU A 33 7.79 11.59 -17.43
CA LEU A 33 6.63 11.42 -18.30
C LEU A 33 5.32 11.58 -17.52
N PRO A 34 4.39 12.47 -17.93
CA PRO A 34 3.13 12.72 -17.20
C PRO A 34 2.29 11.46 -16.99
N LEU A 35 2.16 10.62 -18.03
CA LEU A 35 1.37 9.38 -17.94
C LEU A 35 1.93 8.37 -16.94
N VAL A 36 3.27 8.32 -16.79
CA VAL A 36 3.92 7.45 -15.80
C VAL A 36 3.66 7.99 -14.41
N ARG A 37 3.83 9.30 -14.21
CA ARG A 37 3.51 9.98 -12.95
C ARG A 37 2.06 9.74 -12.52
N GLU A 38 1.10 9.94 -13.41
CA GLU A 38 -0.32 9.72 -13.13
C GLU A 38 -0.63 8.27 -12.77
N ARG A 39 -0.02 7.31 -13.46
CA ARG A 39 -0.17 5.89 -13.15
C ARG A 39 0.40 5.58 -11.76
N SER A 40 1.59 6.08 -11.43
CA SER A 40 2.22 5.86 -10.12
C SER A 40 1.41 6.52 -9.00
N LEU A 41 0.81 7.70 -9.24
CA LEU A 41 -0.10 8.35 -8.29
C LEU A 41 -1.40 7.55 -8.06
N ARG A 42 -1.99 6.97 -9.12
CA ARG A 42 -3.16 6.08 -8.97
C ARG A 42 -2.82 4.82 -8.16
N ALA A 43 -1.64 4.23 -8.40
CA ALA A 43 -1.16 3.11 -7.61
C ALA A 43 -0.93 3.51 -6.14
N ALA A 44 -0.31 4.67 -5.90
CA ALA A 44 -0.12 5.22 -4.57
C ALA A 44 -1.45 5.38 -3.82
N ALA A 45 -2.48 5.91 -4.47
CA ALA A 45 -3.82 6.03 -3.87
C ALA A 45 -4.38 4.68 -3.42
N ALA A 46 -4.27 3.64 -4.25
CA ALA A 46 -4.73 2.29 -3.88
C ALA A 46 -3.94 1.71 -2.68
N TRP A 47 -2.63 1.92 -2.63
CA TRP A 47 -1.81 1.47 -1.50
C TRP A 47 -2.10 2.24 -0.21
N LYS A 48 -2.39 3.54 -0.32
CA LYS A 48 -2.81 4.38 0.81
C LYS A 48 -4.10 3.86 1.44
N ASP A 49 -5.12 3.56 0.64
CA ASP A 49 -6.38 2.99 1.14
C ASP A 49 -6.16 1.66 1.88
N MET A 50 -5.26 0.80 1.38
CA MET A 50 -4.93 -0.47 2.04
C MET A 50 -4.16 -0.25 3.33
N TYR A 51 -3.21 0.69 3.35
CA TYR A 51 -2.46 1.08 4.54
C TYR A 51 -3.41 1.59 5.63
N GLU A 52 -4.32 2.51 5.30
CA GLU A 52 -5.29 3.07 6.24
C GLU A 52 -6.22 1.99 6.79
N LYS A 53 -6.73 1.07 5.94
CA LYS A 53 -7.55 -0.06 6.38
C LYS A 53 -6.78 -1.00 7.32
N ALA A 54 -5.50 -1.28 7.03
CA ALA A 54 -4.67 -2.12 7.88
C ALA A 54 -4.41 -1.45 9.24
N GLN A 55 -4.08 -0.16 9.25
CA GLN A 55 -3.91 0.63 10.47
C GLN A 55 -5.17 0.63 11.34
N LEU A 56 -6.35 0.83 10.74
CA LEU A 56 -7.63 0.76 11.46
C LEU A 56 -7.89 -0.63 12.06
N PHE A 57 -7.52 -1.70 11.36
CA PHE A 57 -7.66 -3.05 11.87
C PHE A 57 -6.71 -3.31 13.04
N GLU A 58 -5.45 -2.91 12.92
CA GLU A 58 -4.44 -3.04 13.99
C GLU A 58 -4.86 -2.31 15.26
N GLN A 59 -5.34 -1.07 15.14
CA GLN A 59 -5.86 -0.30 16.27
C GLN A 59 -7.06 -0.98 16.95
N ARG A 60 -7.86 -1.74 16.21
CA ARG A 60 -9.02 -2.48 16.74
C ARG A 60 -8.60 -3.83 17.35
N SER A 61 -7.59 -4.50 16.79
CA SER A 61 -7.09 -5.79 17.28
C SER A 61 -6.09 -5.68 18.43
N GLY A 62 -5.54 -4.49 18.69
CA GLY A 62 -4.70 -4.21 19.85
C GLY A 62 -5.46 -3.84 21.14
N ARG A 63 -6.79 -3.94 21.14
CA ARG A 63 -7.63 -3.87 22.36
C ARG A 63 -8.05 -5.28 22.77
#